data_AF-A0A950V8V2-F1
#
_entry.id   AF-A0A950V8V2-F1
#
_cell.length_a   1.000
_cell.length_b   1.000
_cell.length_c   1.000
_cell.angle_alpha   90.00
_cell.angle_beta   90.00
_cell.angle_gamma   90.00
#
_symmetry.space_group_name_H-M   'P 1'
#
loop_
_entity.id
_entity.type
_entity.pdbx_description
1 polymer ?
#
loop_
_entity_poly.entity_id
_entity_poly.type
_entity_poly.pdbx_seq_one_letter_code
_entity_poly.pdbx_strand_id
1 'polypeptide(L)' 'MRLILDQGIPRNAAKLFRQLGYDCTHVGELQMSRASGEEMLA' A
#
# COMPACT_ATOMS: atom_id res chain seq x y z
N MET A 1 -14.09 -6.07 -6.89
CA MET A 1 -13.50 -4.72 -6.98
C MET A 1 -12.11 -4.80 -6.38
N ARG A 2 -11.07 -4.31 -7.09
CA ARG A 2 -9.68 -4.34 -6.61
C ARG A 2 -9.29 -2.97 -6.05
N LEU A 3 -8.71 -2.96 -4.85
CA LEU A 3 -8.17 -1.78 -4.19
C LEU A 3 -6.67 -1.69 -4.44
N ILE A 4 -6.19 -0.51 -4.83
CA ILE A 4 -4.76 -0.20 -4.91
C ILE A 4 -4.48 0.90 -3.89
N LEU A 5 -3.63 0.62 -2.91
CA LEU A 5 -3.25 1.59 -1.88
C LEU A 5 -2.01 2.36 -2.34
N ASP A 6 -2.14 3.67 -2.40
CA ASP A 6 -1.07 4.62 -2.73
C ASP A 6 0.05 4.61 -1.66
N GLN A 7 1.24 5.12 -2.00
CA GLN A 7 2.40 5.14 -1.12
C GLN A 7 2.13 5.89 0.18
N GLY A 8 1.22 6.86 0.23
CA GLY A 8 0.87 7.56 1.48
C GLY A 8 0.23 6.68 2.57
N ILE A 9 -0.15 5.45 2.24
CA ILE A 9 -0.79 4.51 3.16
C ILE A 9 0.25 3.58 3.79
N PRO A 10 0.14 3.23 5.08
CA PRO A 10 1.02 2.23 5.68
C PRO A 10 0.99 0.89 4.92
N ARG A 11 2.17 0.31 4.65
CA ARG A 11 2.30 -0.96 3.90
C ARG A 11 1.51 -2.12 4.51
N ASN A 12 1.36 -2.14 5.84
CA ASN A 12 0.58 -3.16 6.54
C ASN A 12 -0.95 -3.03 6.33
N ALA A 13 -1.45 -1.89 5.83
CA ALA A 13 -2.87 -1.70 5.57
C ALA A 13 -3.40 -2.67 4.50
N ALA A 14 -2.63 -2.96 3.45
CA ALA A 14 -3.03 -3.93 2.43
C ALA A 14 -3.30 -5.33 3.03
N LYS A 15 -2.51 -5.72 4.03
CA LYS A 15 -2.72 -6.97 4.79
C LYS A 15 -4.04 -6.94 5.55
N LEU A 16 -4.38 -5.83 6.20
CA LEU A 16 -5.64 -5.67 6.94
C LEU A 16 -6.86 -5.74 6.00
N PHE A 17 -6.80 -5.04 4.86
CA PHE A 17 -7.89 -5.09 3.87
C PHE A 17 -8.09 -6.51 3.30
N ARG A 18 -7.01 -7.25 3.05
CA ARG A 18 -7.10 -8.66 2.64
C ARG A 18 -7.76 -9.53 3.70
N GLN A 19 -7.46 -9.31 4.98
CA GLN A 19 -8.11 -10.03 6.10
C GLN A 19 -9.62 -9.74 6.19
N LEU A 20 -10.06 -8.57 5.73
CA LEU A 20 -11.46 -8.19 5.64
C LEU A 20 -12.15 -8.70 4.35
N GLY A 21 -11.44 -9.45 3.50
CA GLY A 21 -11.97 -10.05 2.28
C GLY A 21 -11.86 -9.18 1.02
N TYR A 22 -11.14 -8.06 1.07
CA TYR A 22 -10.91 -7.23 -0.12
C TYR A 22 -9.73 -7.74 -0.95
N ASP A 23 -9.88 -7.75 -2.28
CA ASP A 23 -8.74 -7.83 -3.21
C ASP A 23 -7.99 -6.49 -3.16
N CYS A 24 -6.87 -6.44 -2.44
CA CYS A 24 -6.13 -5.22 -2.13
C CYS A 24 -4.63 -5.40 -2.39
N THR A 25 -3.96 -4.40 -2.93
CA THR A 25 -2.50 -4.37 -3.14
C THR A 25 -1.94 -2.98 -2.87
N HIS A 26 -0.83 -2.88 -2.13
CA HIS A 26 -0.14 -1.61 -1.91
C HIS A 26 0.86 -1.33 -3.06
N VAL A 27 0.97 -0.09 -3.54
CA VAL A 27 1.88 0.27 -4.66
C VAL A 27 3.35 -0.08 -4.36
N GLY A 28 3.73 -0.04 -3.09
CA GLY A 28 5.03 -0.49 -2.62
C GLY A 28 5.29 -2.00 -2.74
N GLU A 29 4.26 -2.84 -2.88
CA GLU A 29 4.41 -4.27 -3.25
C GLU A 29 4.65 -4.44 -4.76
N LEU A 30 4.22 -3.47 -5.56
CA LEU A 30 4.40 -3.44 -7.01
C LEU A 30 5.72 -2.79 -7.43
N GLN A 31 6.60 -2.45 -6.48
CA GLN A 31 7.80 -1.62 -6.71
C GLN A 31 7.46 -0.27 -7.39
N MET A 32 6.23 0.21 -7.26
CA MET A 32 5.74 1.46 -7.83
C MET A 32 5.72 2.57 -6.77
N SER A 33 6.85 2.79 -6.07
CA SER A 33 6.96 3.86 -5.08
C SER A 33 7.71 5.05 -5.71
N ARG A 34 7.10 6.23 -5.71
CA ARG A 34 7.77 7.48 -6.15
C ARG A 34 8.79 8.01 -5.14
N ALA A 35 8.56 7.70 -3.87
CA ALA A 35 9.36 8.11 -2.73
C ALA A 35 9.90 6.85 -2.02
N SER A 36 11.16 6.88 -1.61
CA SER A 36 11.71 5.91 -0.67
C SER A 36 11.04 6.09 0.70
N GLY A 37 11.03 5.04 1.55
CA GLY A 37 10.31 5.09 2.84
C GLY A 37 10.72 6.24 3.75
N GLU A 38 11.93 6.77 3.59
CA GLU A 38 12.47 7.92 4.32
C GLU A 38 11.88 9.26 3.84
N GLU A 39 11.54 9.38 2.55
CA GLU A 39 10.95 10.59 1.96
C GLU A 39 9.45 10.76 2.28
N MET A 40 8.77 9.69 2.69
CA MET A 40 7.36 9.75 3.11
C MET A 40 7.15 10.30 4.53
N LEU A 41 8.23 10.42 5.33
CA LEU A 41 8.17 10.88 6.72
C LEU A 41 8.46 12.38 6.87
N ALA A 42 8.65 13.11 5.75
CA ALA A 42 8.96 14.53 5.71
C ALA A 42 7.72 15.40 5.43
#